data_AF-A0A955SJN1-F1
#
_entry.id   AF-A0A955SJN1-F1
#
_cell.length_a   1.000
_cell.length_b   1.000
_cell.length_c   1.000
_cell.angle_alpha   90.00
_cell.angle_beta   90.00
_cell.angle_gamma   90.00
#
_symmetry.space_group_name_H-M   'P 1'
#
loop_
_entity.id
_entity.type
_entity.pdbx_description
1 polymer ?
#
loop_
_entity_poly.entity_id
_entity_poly.type
_entity_poly.pdbx_seq_one_letter_code
_entity_poly.pdbx_strand_id
1 'polypeptide(L)'
;MARAPGGLSQGYTLIEVLVALGLSFLTMSAVYSLYVQELKAQRAREHVLEMQQQARVVVDLVSREILMAGYDPRGVNRDTDLTNDFEGITYDPGKLSIKADLNGNGITNDANESIDFVYDAAAHILRRNTGGGNQPFGEDIQAFVLDYLDQEGNP
;
A
#
# COMPACT_ATOMS: atom_id res chain seq x y z
N MET A 1 -15.13 16.89 79.45
CA MET A 1 -15.37 16.54 78.03
C MET A 1 -14.15 15.79 77.51
N ALA A 2 -14.38 14.68 76.81
CA ALA A 2 -13.46 13.56 76.62
C ALA A 2 -12.28 13.86 75.67
N ARG A 3 -11.09 13.36 76.02
CA ARG A 3 -9.89 13.31 75.16
C ARG A 3 -10.01 12.07 74.26
N ALA A 4 -10.07 12.28 72.95
CA ALA A 4 -10.09 11.19 71.97
C ALA A 4 -8.81 10.33 72.09
N PRO A 5 -8.92 8.99 71.99
CA PRO A 5 -7.74 8.12 71.99
C PRO A 5 -6.92 8.41 70.73
N GLY A 6 -5.66 8.79 70.91
CA GLY A 6 -4.71 8.92 69.83
C GLY A 6 -4.50 7.54 69.19
N GLY A 7 -4.84 7.43 67.91
CA GLY A 7 -4.55 6.24 67.12
C GLY A 7 -3.06 5.93 67.20
N LEU A 8 -2.73 4.71 67.63
CA LEU A 8 -1.37 4.22 67.63
C LEU A 8 -0.87 4.19 66.18
N SER A 9 0.12 5.02 65.86
CA SER A 9 0.85 4.93 64.60
C SER A 9 1.64 3.61 64.59
N GLN A 10 1.05 2.54 64.06
CA GLN A 10 1.72 1.27 63.82
C GLN A 10 2.70 1.46 62.66
N GLY A 11 4.00 1.27 62.94
CA GLY A 11 5.05 1.21 61.92
C GLY A 11 5.07 -0.15 61.23
N TYR A 12 5.54 -0.19 59.99
CA TYR A 12 5.69 -1.43 59.23
C TYR A 12 6.85 -2.27 59.75
N THR A 13 6.67 -3.58 59.72
CA THR A 13 7.75 -4.54 59.99
C THR A 13 8.68 -4.65 58.78
N LEU A 14 9.95 -4.99 59.02
CA LEU A 14 10.94 -5.15 57.96
C LEU A 14 10.53 -6.24 56.95
N ILE A 15 9.83 -7.28 57.42
CA ILE A 15 9.30 -8.35 56.57
C ILE A 15 8.18 -7.87 55.64
N GLU A 16 7.26 -7.02 56.11
CA GLU A 16 6.19 -6.47 55.26
C GLU A 16 6.75 -5.63 54.12
N VAL A 17 7.79 -4.83 54.38
CA VAL A 17 8.47 -4.03 53.35
C VAL A 17 9.14 -4.94 52.31
N LEU A 18 9.82 -6.00 52.74
CA LEU A 18 10.45 -6.96 51.83
C LEU A 18 9.43 -7.70 50.95
N VAL A 19 8.29 -8.11 51.52
CA VAL A 19 7.20 -8.76 50.77
C VAL A 19 6.59 -7.78 49.76
N ALA A 20 6.31 -6.54 50.17
CA ALA A 20 5.77 -5.51 49.28
C ALA A 20 6.71 -5.21 48.10
N LEU A 21 8.01 -5.11 48.35
CA LEU A 21 9.02 -4.95 47.29
C LEU A 21 9.08 -6.15 46.35
N GLY A 22 9.05 -7.37 46.89
CA GLY A 22 9.03 -8.60 46.09
C GLY A 22 7.83 -8.66 45.14
N LEU A 23 6.64 -8.33 45.65
CA LEU A 23 5.43 -8.23 44.82
C LEU A 23 5.52 -7.11 43.78
N SER A 24 6.15 -5.98 44.13
CA SER A 24 6.33 -4.85 43.20
C SER A 24 7.28 -5.19 42.05
N PHE A 25 8.34 -5.95 42.30
CA PHE A 25 9.22 -6.43 41.22
C PHE A 25 8.51 -7.47 40.35
N LEU A 26 7.71 -8.35 40.94
CA LEU A 26 6.92 -9.33 40.20
C LEU A 26 5.93 -8.64 39.25
N THR A 27 5.20 -7.63 39.72
CA THR A 27 4.26 -6.88 38.88
C THR A 27 4.99 -6.08 37.79
N MET A 28 6.11 -5.43 38.10
CA MET A 28 6.91 -4.73 37.09
C MET A 28 7.45 -5.67 36.02
N SER A 29 7.89 -6.87 36.39
CA SER A 29 8.34 -7.88 35.43
C SER A 29 7.21 -8.29 34.47
N ALA A 30 5.99 -8.46 34.98
CA ALA A 30 4.83 -8.74 34.15
C ALA A 30 4.50 -7.57 33.19
N VAL A 31 4.50 -6.33 33.68
CA VAL A 31 4.25 -5.14 32.85
C VAL A 31 5.33 -4.98 31.76
N TYR A 32 6.59 -5.17 32.12
CA TYR A 32 7.70 -5.11 31.17
C TYR A 32 7.57 -6.16 30.06
N SER A 33 7.11 -7.36 30.42
CA SER A 33 6.86 -8.43 29.45
C SER A 33 5.77 -8.04 28.43
N LEU A 34 4.69 -7.42 28.89
CA LEU A 34 3.63 -6.88 28.02
C LEU A 34 4.16 -5.75 27.13
N TYR A 35 4.97 -4.85 27.66
CA TYR A 35 5.58 -3.76 26.90
C TYR A 35 6.46 -4.28 25.75
N VAL A 36 7.27 -5.31 25.99
CA VAL A 36 8.10 -5.92 24.93
C VAL A 36 7.23 -6.58 23.84
N GLN A 37 6.10 -7.19 24.21
CA GLN A 37 5.16 -7.74 23.24
C GLN A 37 4.50 -6.63 22.41
N GLU A 38 4.11 -5.53 23.04
CA GLU A 38 3.51 -4.38 22.38
C GLU A 38 4.47 -3.75 21.36
N LEU A 39 5.75 -3.58 21.71
CA LEU A 39 6.77 -3.09 20.78
C LEU A 39 6.92 -3.98 19.53
N LYS A 40 6.87 -5.32 19.71
CA LYS A 40 6.91 -6.25 18.57
C LYS A 40 5.66 -6.14 17.70
N ALA A 41 4.49 -6.04 18.33
CA ALA A 41 3.22 -5.88 17.63
C ALA A 41 3.12 -4.54 16.88
N GLN A 42 3.69 -3.46 17.43
CA GLN A 42 3.75 -2.16 16.76
C GLN A 42 4.58 -2.24 15.47
N ARG A 43 5.78 -2.82 15.51
CA ARG A 43 6.62 -3.00 14.31
C ARG A 43 5.93 -3.85 13.23
N ALA A 44 5.29 -4.94 13.63
CA ALA A 44 4.54 -5.76 12.68
C ALA A 44 3.38 -4.98 12.03
N ARG A 45 2.71 -4.13 12.80
CA ARG A 45 1.65 -3.24 12.29
C ARG A 45 2.19 -2.18 11.33
N GLU A 46 3.36 -1.59 11.62
CA GLU A 46 4.02 -0.62 10.73
C GLU A 46 4.30 -1.22 9.36
N HIS A 47 4.90 -2.42 9.29
CA HIS A 47 5.16 -3.10 8.02
C HIS A 47 3.89 -3.38 7.22
N VAL A 48 2.81 -3.83 7.88
CA VAL A 48 1.53 -4.07 7.20
C VAL A 48 0.94 -2.75 6.66
N LEU A 49 1.06 -1.65 7.41
CA LEU A 49 0.57 -0.34 6.98
C LEU A 49 1.35 0.18 5.77
N GLU A 50 2.67 0.01 5.74
CA GLU A 50 3.52 0.38 4.60
C GLU A 50 3.08 -0.38 3.33
N MET A 51 2.93 -1.71 3.42
CA MET A 51 2.47 -2.53 2.29
C MET A 51 1.08 -2.09 1.80
N GLN A 52 0.15 -1.80 2.70
CA GLN A 52 -1.20 -1.33 2.35
C GLN A 52 -1.19 0.05 1.69
N GLN A 53 -0.36 0.98 2.19
CA GLN A 53 -0.23 2.31 1.61
C GLN A 53 0.34 2.24 0.21
N GLN A 54 1.36 1.41 -0.01
CA GLN A 54 1.96 1.19 -1.31
C GLN A 54 0.96 0.59 -2.30
N ALA A 55 0.25 -0.47 -1.90
CA ALA A 55 -0.81 -1.06 -2.72
C ALA A 55 -1.89 -0.03 -3.10
N ARG A 56 -2.28 0.85 -2.16
CA ARG A 56 -3.24 1.93 -2.44
C ARG A 56 -2.73 2.91 -3.49
N VAL A 57 -1.46 3.32 -3.41
CA VAL A 57 -0.84 4.22 -4.40
C VAL A 57 -0.81 3.57 -5.78
N VAL A 58 -0.44 2.29 -5.84
CA VAL A 58 -0.40 1.52 -7.09
C VAL A 58 -1.78 1.43 -7.72
N VAL A 59 -2.80 1.03 -6.94
CA VAL A 59 -4.17 0.88 -7.44
C VAL A 59 -4.75 2.22 -7.89
N ASP A 60 -4.57 3.31 -7.13
CA ASP A 60 -5.10 4.64 -7.51
C ASP A 60 -4.51 5.11 -8.85
N LEU A 61 -3.19 4.98 -9.04
CA LEU A 61 -2.54 5.44 -10.26
C LEU A 61 -2.88 4.56 -11.46
N VAL A 62 -2.80 3.23 -11.33
CA VAL A 62 -3.16 2.30 -12.41
C VAL A 62 -4.63 2.50 -12.82
N SER A 63 -5.53 2.67 -11.85
CA SER A 63 -6.95 2.93 -12.14
C SER A 63 -7.15 4.22 -12.93
N ARG A 64 -6.46 5.30 -12.56
CA ARG A 64 -6.55 6.59 -13.29
C ARG A 64 -6.06 6.47 -14.73
N GLU A 65 -5.01 5.71 -14.96
CA GLU A 65 -4.47 5.52 -16.31
C GLU A 65 -5.38 4.63 -17.15
N ILE A 66 -5.92 3.55 -16.57
CA ILE A 66 -6.93 2.72 -17.22
C ILE A 66 -8.15 3.56 -17.60
N LEU A 67 -8.60 4.48 -16.73
CA LEU A 67 -9.72 5.39 -17.02
C LEU A 67 -9.43 6.38 -18.15
N MET A 68 -8.16 6.65 -18.47
CA MET A 68 -7.75 7.48 -19.60
C MET A 68 -7.51 6.67 -20.88
N ALA A 69 -7.57 5.35 -20.82
CA ALA A 69 -7.36 4.50 -21.98
C ALA A 69 -8.30 4.87 -23.13
N GLY A 70 -7.73 5.01 -24.33
CA GLY A 70 -8.51 5.32 -25.54
C GLY A 70 -9.00 6.76 -25.59
N TYR A 71 -8.53 7.63 -24.70
CA TYR A 71 -8.80 9.06 -24.79
C TYR A 71 -8.24 9.60 -26.11
N ASP A 72 -9.15 10.06 -26.97
CA ASP A 72 -8.89 10.50 -28.34
C ASP A 72 -9.66 11.82 -28.62
N PRO A 73 -9.10 12.97 -28.21
CA PRO A 73 -9.74 14.26 -28.44
C PRO A 73 -9.61 14.73 -29.90
N ARG A 74 -8.63 14.19 -30.65
CA ARG A 74 -8.44 14.47 -32.08
C ARG A 74 -9.47 13.73 -32.93
N GLY A 75 -9.97 12.60 -32.45
CA GLY A 75 -10.97 11.76 -33.12
C GLY A 75 -10.38 10.90 -34.22
N VAL A 76 -9.09 10.53 -34.13
CA VAL A 76 -8.43 9.70 -35.14
C VAL A 76 -9.13 8.35 -35.31
N ASN A 77 -9.58 7.73 -34.21
CA ASN A 77 -10.33 6.47 -34.23
C ASN A 77 -11.74 6.56 -34.85
N ARG A 78 -12.17 7.76 -35.27
CA ARG A 78 -13.51 8.02 -35.82
C ARG A 78 -13.46 8.69 -37.19
N ASP A 79 -12.28 8.88 -37.76
CA ASP A 79 -12.14 9.45 -39.09
C ASP A 79 -12.04 8.34 -40.17
N THR A 80 -11.60 8.70 -41.38
CA THR A 80 -11.47 7.75 -42.50
C THR A 80 -10.06 7.17 -42.67
N ASP A 81 -9.07 7.74 -42.00
CA ASP A 81 -7.67 7.34 -42.04
C ASP A 81 -7.40 6.29 -40.95
N LEU A 82 -7.54 5.03 -41.31
CA LEU A 82 -7.30 3.93 -40.36
C LEU A 82 -5.81 3.73 -40.00
N THR A 83 -4.88 4.55 -40.54
CA THR A 83 -3.44 4.34 -40.32
C THR A 83 -2.94 4.88 -38.99
N ASN A 84 -3.72 5.73 -38.33
CA ASN A 84 -3.41 6.32 -37.03
C ASN A 84 -4.37 5.85 -35.91
N ASP A 85 -5.28 4.93 -36.21
CA ASP A 85 -6.15 4.29 -35.21
C ASP A 85 -5.33 3.62 -34.10
N PHE A 86 -5.83 3.70 -32.87
CA PHE A 86 -5.21 3.04 -31.72
C PHE A 86 -6.24 2.45 -30.75
N GLU A 87 -5.88 1.32 -30.15
CA GLU A 87 -6.61 0.77 -29.01
C GLU A 87 -6.09 1.37 -27.72
N GLY A 88 -7.00 1.75 -26.82
CA GLY A 88 -6.65 2.29 -25.51
C GLY A 88 -5.95 1.28 -24.61
N ILE A 89 -6.36 0.02 -24.67
CA ILE A 89 -5.73 -1.11 -24.00
C ILE A 89 -5.76 -2.28 -24.96
N THR A 90 -4.62 -2.92 -25.16
CA THR A 90 -4.50 -4.17 -25.93
C THR A 90 -4.15 -5.31 -24.97
N TYR A 91 -4.79 -6.47 -25.15
CA TYR A 91 -4.49 -7.66 -24.35
C TYR A 91 -3.04 -8.10 -24.53
N ASP A 92 -2.32 -8.23 -23.42
CA ASP A 92 -0.99 -8.80 -23.36
C ASP A 92 -0.83 -9.54 -22.02
N PRO A 93 -0.50 -10.84 -22.01
CA PRO A 93 -0.39 -11.62 -20.77
C PRO A 93 0.85 -11.23 -19.92
N GLY A 94 1.83 -10.52 -20.49
CA GLY A 94 3.06 -10.14 -19.83
C GLY A 94 3.10 -8.69 -19.35
N LYS A 95 2.16 -7.84 -19.79
CA LYS A 95 2.13 -6.42 -19.43
C LYS A 95 0.76 -5.78 -19.62
N LEU A 96 0.52 -4.68 -18.92
CA LEU A 96 -0.57 -3.76 -19.22
C LEU A 96 -0.03 -2.63 -20.07
N SER A 97 -0.53 -2.48 -21.29
CA SER A 97 -0.23 -1.33 -22.14
C SER A 97 -1.46 -0.42 -22.22
N ILE A 98 -1.27 0.86 -21.94
CA ILE A 98 -2.32 1.88 -21.92
C ILE A 98 -1.91 2.98 -22.89
N LYS A 99 -2.81 3.33 -23.81
CA LYS A 99 -2.62 4.40 -24.79
C LYS A 99 -3.71 5.47 -24.68
N ALA A 100 -3.29 6.72 -24.78
CA ALA A 100 -4.15 7.89 -24.76
C ALA A 100 -3.48 9.06 -25.49
N ASP A 101 -4.21 9.75 -26.37
CA ASP A 101 -3.77 11.01 -27.01
C ASP A 101 -4.02 12.18 -26.06
N LEU A 102 -3.10 12.39 -25.11
CA LEU A 102 -3.27 13.39 -24.04
C LEU A 102 -3.09 14.81 -24.55
N ASN A 103 -2.25 15.01 -25.56
CA ASN A 103 -1.93 16.32 -26.12
C ASN A 103 -2.80 16.70 -27.33
N GLY A 104 -3.56 15.75 -27.88
CA GLY A 104 -4.50 15.96 -28.98
C GLY A 104 -3.85 16.12 -30.35
N ASN A 105 -2.68 15.53 -30.57
CA ASN A 105 -1.97 15.57 -31.85
C ASN A 105 -2.33 14.40 -32.77
N GLY A 106 -3.04 13.39 -32.27
CA GLY A 106 -3.48 12.21 -33.01
C GLY A 106 -2.40 11.12 -33.14
N ILE A 107 -1.36 11.17 -32.31
CA ILE A 107 -0.36 10.10 -32.14
C ILE A 107 -0.27 9.74 -30.66
N THR A 108 0.09 8.50 -30.32
CA THR A 108 0.14 8.04 -28.92
C THR A 108 1.52 7.51 -28.52
N ASN A 109 2.58 7.93 -29.22
CA ASN A 109 3.95 7.45 -28.99
C ASN A 109 4.80 8.44 -28.17
N ASP A 110 4.19 9.53 -27.71
CA ASP A 110 4.85 10.48 -26.83
C ASP A 110 4.92 9.97 -25.38
N ALA A 111 5.75 10.63 -24.58
CA ALA A 111 5.87 10.32 -23.16
C ALA A 111 4.51 10.52 -22.45
N ASN A 112 4.16 9.55 -21.60
CA ASN A 112 2.87 9.46 -20.89
C ASN A 112 1.63 9.20 -21.77
N GLU A 113 1.79 9.03 -23.08
CA GLU A 113 0.70 8.67 -24.01
C GLU A 113 0.70 7.19 -24.38
N SER A 114 1.83 6.52 -24.19
CA SER A 114 1.95 5.06 -24.14
C SER A 114 2.60 4.69 -22.81
N ILE A 115 1.83 4.04 -21.94
CA ILE A 115 2.28 3.63 -20.61
C ILE A 115 2.25 2.11 -20.51
N ASP A 116 3.39 1.53 -20.14
CA ASP A 116 3.52 0.09 -19.92
C ASP A 116 3.74 -0.22 -18.43
N PHE A 117 2.96 -1.15 -17.89
CA PHE A 117 3.23 -1.80 -16.61
C PHE A 117 3.69 -3.23 -16.80
N VAL A 118 4.82 -3.58 -16.19
CA VAL A 118 5.40 -4.93 -16.24
C VAL A 118 5.69 -5.39 -14.83
N TYR A 119 5.12 -6.54 -14.44
CA TYR A 119 5.43 -7.16 -13.17
C TYR A 119 6.65 -8.08 -13.28
N ASP A 120 7.68 -7.78 -12.50
CA ASP A 120 8.86 -8.62 -12.33
C ASP A 120 8.67 -9.51 -11.09
N ALA A 121 8.28 -10.76 -11.31
CA ALA A 121 8.04 -11.73 -10.25
C ALA A 121 9.31 -12.15 -9.50
N ALA A 122 10.48 -12.08 -10.12
CA ALA A 122 11.74 -12.44 -9.47
C ALA A 122 12.20 -11.34 -8.52
N ALA A 123 11.94 -10.08 -8.87
CA ALA A 123 12.27 -8.93 -8.05
C ALA A 123 11.15 -8.49 -7.10
N HIS A 124 9.93 -9.01 -7.25
CA HIS A 124 8.71 -8.52 -6.57
C HIS A 124 8.43 -7.04 -6.83
N ILE A 125 8.71 -6.57 -8.05
CA ILE A 125 8.59 -5.16 -8.43
C ILE A 125 7.62 -5.01 -9.60
N LEU A 126 6.61 -4.17 -9.43
CA LEU A 126 5.84 -3.61 -10.53
C LEU A 126 6.60 -2.43 -11.11
N ARG A 127 6.93 -2.50 -12.40
CA ARG A 127 7.60 -1.43 -13.13
C ARG A 127 6.59 -0.66 -13.97
N ARG A 128 6.76 0.65 -14.05
CA ARG A 128 5.98 1.55 -14.91
C ARG A 128 6.93 2.26 -15.88
N ASN A 129 6.53 2.35 -17.15
CA ASN A 129 7.29 3.03 -18.19
C ASN A 129 6.38 4.04 -18.91
N THR A 130 6.76 5.31 -18.90
CA THR A 130 6.06 6.41 -19.58
C THR A 130 6.86 7.02 -20.73
N GLY A 131 7.76 6.24 -21.34
CA GLY A 131 8.68 6.70 -22.39
C GLY A 131 10.13 6.90 -21.89
N GLY A 132 10.38 6.74 -20.59
CA GLY A 132 11.73 6.81 -19.99
C GLY A 132 12.38 5.46 -19.69
N GLY A 133 11.72 4.35 -20.02
CA GLY A 133 12.12 2.99 -19.64
C GLY A 133 11.44 2.50 -18.36
N ASN A 134 11.72 1.24 -17.99
CA ASN A 134 11.04 0.56 -16.88
C ASN A 134 11.54 1.04 -15.50
N GLN A 135 10.79 1.95 -14.86
CA GLN A 135 11.08 2.46 -13.53
C GLN A 135 10.34 1.65 -12.45
N PRO A 136 10.94 1.39 -11.28
CA PRO A 136 10.22 0.81 -10.14
C PRO A 136 9.04 1.71 -9.73
N PHE A 137 7.87 1.11 -9.53
CA PHE A 137 6.66 1.83 -9.15
C PHE A 137 5.99 1.22 -7.92
N GLY A 138 5.88 -0.11 -7.88
CA GLY A 138 5.50 -0.86 -6.69
C GLY A 138 6.58 -1.88 -6.35
N GLU A 139 6.91 -2.01 -5.07
CA GLU A 139 7.88 -2.93 -4.50
C GLU A 139 7.15 -3.86 -3.54
N ASP A 140 7.76 -5.00 -3.21
CA ASP A 140 7.19 -6.03 -2.35
C ASP A 140 5.79 -6.52 -2.80
N ILE A 141 5.52 -6.43 -4.11
CA ILE A 141 4.29 -6.92 -4.72
C ILE A 141 4.46 -8.40 -5.01
N GLN A 142 3.59 -9.23 -4.43
CA GLN A 142 3.60 -10.68 -4.63
C GLN A 142 2.93 -11.13 -5.92
N ALA A 143 1.95 -10.38 -6.40
CA ALA A 143 1.24 -10.66 -7.64
C ALA A 143 0.60 -9.39 -8.18
N PHE A 144 0.57 -9.29 -9.51
CA PHE A 144 -0.20 -8.30 -10.26
C PHE A 144 -0.96 -9.07 -11.33
N VAL A 145 -2.29 -9.05 -11.25
CA VAL A 145 -3.19 -9.85 -12.09
C VAL A 145 -4.18 -8.93 -12.75
N LEU A 146 -4.45 -9.18 -14.03
CA LEU A 146 -5.39 -8.44 -14.85
C LEU A 146 -6.31 -9.43 -15.54
N ASP A 147 -7.60 -9.24 -15.34
CA ASP A 147 -8.65 -9.94 -16.05
C ASP A 147 -9.31 -8.94 -17.00
N TYR A 148 -9.35 -9.28 -18.28
CA TYR A 148 -9.92 -8.46 -19.34
C TYR A 148 -11.29 -9.00 -19.65
N LEU A 149 -12.32 -8.15 -19.65
CA LEU A 149 -13.67 -8.59 -19.96
C LEU A 149 -14.07 -8.11 -21.36
N ASP A 150 -14.69 -8.99 -22.15
CA ASP A 150 -15.32 -8.64 -23.42
C ASP A 150 -16.65 -7.86 -23.20
N GLN A 151 -17.34 -7.52 -24.29
CA GLN A 151 -18.59 -6.74 -24.22
C GLN A 151 -19.73 -7.51 -23.53
N GLU A 152 -19.66 -8.84 -23.55
CA GLU A 152 -20.59 -9.76 -22.92
C GLU A 152 -20.20 -10.08 -21.46
N GLY A 153 -19.04 -9.60 -21.00
CA GLY A 153 -18.51 -9.79 -19.66
C GLY A 153 -17.74 -11.09 -19.45
N ASN A 154 -17.33 -11.78 -20.51
CA ASN A 154 -16.48 -12.96 -20.43
C ASN A 154 -15.00 -12.56 -20.35
N PRO A 155 -14.18 -13.31 -19.60
CA PRO A 155 -12.74 -13.12 -19.57
C PRO A 155 -12.03 -13.50 -20.88
#